data_AF-A0ABD3KLI6-F1
#
_entry.id   AF-A0ABD3KLI6-F1
#
_cell.length_a   1.000
_cell.length_b   1.000
_cell.length_c   1.000
_cell.angle_alpha   90.00
_cell.angle_beta   90.00
_cell.angle_gamma   90.00
#
_symmetry.space_group_name_H-M   'P 1'
#
loop_
_entity.id
_entity.type
_entity.pdbx_description
1 polymer ?
#
loop_
_entity_poly.entity_id
_entity_poly.type
_entity_poly.pdbx_seq_one_letter_code
_entity_poly.pdbx_strand_id
1 'polypeptide(L)'
;MDKNRGGHQATTQKHEIELMKKKLLPFIRCSVFRVPRALAGGNADACQPRIVSIGPYHHGDTSKACWTKLNRTTKVEMIRKCYSESTDRFSGPDLVKMMDLVKMMVLDGCFIIQFLRQMARVIQLDSSLKNSYVLASIMRDLLRLENQVPYFVLEDLFETANIPKGTLSLANLTFHFFSCFPEVFGNVWERRSNLKGVHLLDSFRLSLIPWDQQDIYPLNKRSSHHLIKSASELRRVGIGFKQREASTFLEIKFDRERRIIGIPKVTIDDDLNWILPNMVAFEQCRGQGDGHITAYAAFMGYRYLIYTVNDVQLLHDRKVILNHGMSNKDIAHFFNDMCKDATFYVKGSYRESHFAILNESLKYERISFGLAIVATLAGMIQIVYALLQLYHPS
;
A
#
# COMPACT_ATOMS: atom_id res chain seq x y z
N MET A 1 0.57 -51.23 34.92
CA MET A 1 0.71 -49.77 35.09
C MET A 1 1.03 -49.17 33.73
N ASP A 2 0.04 -48.74 32.93
CA ASP A 2 0.30 -47.90 31.74
C ASP A 2 -1.00 -47.34 31.10
N LYS A 3 -1.84 -46.67 31.92
CA LYS A 3 -3.04 -45.96 31.41
C LYS A 3 -3.04 -44.44 31.65
N ASN A 4 -2.01 -43.88 32.29
CA ASN A 4 -1.98 -42.45 32.67
C ASN A 4 -1.14 -41.53 31.77
N ARG A 5 -0.41 -42.06 30.77
CA ARG A 5 0.40 -41.22 29.86
C ARG A 5 -0.42 -40.52 28.77
N GLY A 6 -1.52 -41.12 28.30
CA GLY A 6 -2.35 -40.54 27.23
C GLY A 6 -3.17 -39.31 27.66
N GLY A 7 -3.63 -39.27 28.92
CA GLY A 7 -4.44 -38.15 29.44
C GLY A 7 -3.64 -36.86 29.61
N HIS A 8 -2.41 -36.95 30.14
CA HIS A 8 -1.53 -35.79 30.34
C HIS A 8 -1.08 -35.16 29.02
N GLN A 9 -0.75 -35.97 28.01
CA GLN A 9 -0.28 -35.49 26.72
C GLN A 9 -1.40 -34.75 25.94
N ALA A 10 -2.64 -35.23 26.03
CA ALA A 10 -3.81 -34.58 25.43
C ALA A 10 -4.18 -33.25 26.11
N THR A 11 -4.07 -33.15 27.44
CA THR A 11 -4.31 -31.89 28.17
C THR A 11 -3.24 -30.84 27.90
N THR A 12 -1.97 -31.24 27.78
CA THR A 12 -0.86 -30.33 27.46
C THR A 12 -1.00 -29.80 26.02
N GLN A 13 -1.32 -30.67 25.06
CA GLN A 13 -1.54 -30.26 23.67
C GLN A 13 -2.75 -29.32 23.52
N LYS A 14 -3.82 -29.54 24.27
CA LYS A 14 -5.01 -28.67 24.29
C LYS A 14 -4.68 -27.29 24.87
N HIS A 15 -3.89 -27.24 25.95
CA HIS A 15 -3.43 -26.00 26.56
C HIS A 15 -2.47 -25.22 25.64
N GLU A 16 -1.55 -25.89 24.94
CA GLU A 16 -0.67 -25.28 23.94
C GLU A 16 -1.45 -24.70 22.75
N ILE A 17 -2.48 -25.41 22.27
CA ILE A 17 -3.38 -24.92 21.21
C ILE A 17 -4.14 -23.69 21.67
N GLU A 18 -4.60 -23.66 22.92
CA GLU A 18 -5.36 -22.54 23.48
C GLU A 18 -4.46 -21.31 23.73
N LEU A 19 -3.22 -21.53 24.17
CA LEU A 19 -2.21 -20.49 24.31
C LEU A 19 -1.76 -19.96 22.93
N MET A 20 -1.60 -20.82 21.93
CA MET A 20 -1.36 -20.42 20.53
C MET A 20 -2.53 -19.61 19.98
N LYS A 21 -3.78 -20.07 20.18
CA LYS A 21 -4.98 -19.31 19.80
C LYS A 21 -4.99 -17.95 20.46
N LYS A 22 -4.69 -17.84 21.76
CA LYS A 22 -4.70 -16.56 22.49
C LYS A 22 -3.57 -15.61 22.07
N LYS A 23 -2.39 -16.14 21.70
CA LYS A 23 -1.25 -15.37 21.15
C LYS A 23 -1.47 -14.95 19.68
N LEU A 24 -2.15 -15.78 18.88
CA LEU A 24 -2.31 -15.59 17.43
C LEU A 24 -3.66 -14.98 17.04
N LEU A 25 -4.70 -15.00 17.89
CA LEU A 25 -6.02 -14.41 17.60
C LEU A 25 -5.97 -12.93 17.14
N PRO A 26 -5.07 -12.07 17.65
CA PRO A 26 -4.92 -10.71 17.15
C PRO A 26 -4.34 -10.66 15.71
N PHE A 27 -3.60 -11.69 15.29
CA PHE A 27 -2.90 -11.80 14.01
C PHE A 27 -3.64 -12.65 12.97
N ILE A 28 -4.53 -13.55 13.39
CA ILE A 28 -5.39 -14.34 12.51
C ILE A 28 -6.65 -13.53 12.23
N ARG A 29 -6.51 -12.54 11.35
CA ARG A 29 -7.62 -11.88 10.69
C ARG A 29 -7.53 -12.16 9.21
N CYS A 30 -8.67 -12.14 8.54
CA CYS A 30 -8.74 -12.15 7.09
C CYS A 30 -7.75 -11.11 6.53
N SER A 31 -6.86 -11.56 5.64
CA SER A 31 -5.75 -10.77 5.10
C SER A 31 -5.58 -10.94 3.59
N VAL A 32 -6.05 -12.04 3.01
CA VAL A 32 -6.04 -12.29 1.56
C VAL A 32 -7.46 -12.15 1.03
N PHE A 33 -7.69 -11.10 0.26
CA PHE A 33 -9.01 -10.71 -0.21
C PHE A 33 -9.14 -10.92 -1.71
N ARG A 34 -10.34 -11.24 -2.20
CA ARG A 34 -10.67 -10.92 -3.59
C ARG A 34 -10.72 -9.41 -3.72
N VAL A 35 -10.13 -8.87 -4.79
CA VAL A 35 -10.20 -7.44 -5.07
C VAL A 35 -11.64 -7.11 -5.44
N PRO A 36 -12.34 -6.25 -4.68
CA PRO A 36 -13.67 -5.80 -5.06
C PRO A 36 -13.62 -5.16 -6.45
N ARG A 37 -14.55 -5.50 -7.35
CA ARG A 37 -14.57 -4.95 -8.73
C ARG A 37 -14.55 -3.42 -8.76
N ALA A 38 -15.18 -2.77 -7.78
CA ALA A 38 -15.17 -1.33 -7.61
C ALA A 38 -13.76 -0.76 -7.33
N LEU A 39 -12.92 -1.48 -6.60
CA LEU A 39 -11.55 -1.09 -6.26
C LEU A 39 -10.52 -1.50 -7.32
N ALA A 40 -10.86 -2.43 -8.21
CA ALA A 40 -10.03 -2.78 -9.36
C ALA A 40 -9.96 -1.63 -10.40
N GLY A 41 -10.87 -0.64 -10.31
CA GLY A 41 -10.93 0.50 -11.21
C GLY A 41 -11.10 0.09 -12.68
N GLY A 42 -10.55 0.89 -13.60
CA GLY A 42 -10.52 0.58 -15.03
C GLY A 42 -9.51 -0.49 -15.45
N ASN A 43 -8.77 -1.09 -14.51
CA ASN A 43 -7.67 -2.02 -14.80
C ASN A 43 -7.85 -3.35 -14.05
N ALA A 44 -8.98 -4.03 -14.28
CA ALA A 44 -9.28 -5.32 -13.67
C ALA A 44 -8.19 -6.39 -13.95
N ASP A 45 -7.48 -6.28 -15.07
CA ASP A 45 -6.37 -7.16 -15.44
C ASP A 45 -5.14 -7.00 -14.51
N ALA A 46 -5.01 -5.85 -13.83
CA ALA A 46 -3.98 -5.63 -12.80
C ALA A 46 -4.21 -6.43 -11.51
N CYS A 47 -5.35 -7.12 -11.38
CA CYS A 47 -5.64 -7.98 -10.23
C CYS A 47 -5.50 -9.49 -10.54
N GLN A 48 -5.48 -9.90 -11.81
CA GLN A 48 -5.39 -11.32 -12.23
C GLN A 48 -3.96 -11.78 -12.56
N PRO A 49 -3.46 -12.90 -11.98
CA PRO A 49 -2.10 -13.38 -12.24
C PRO A 49 -1.85 -13.64 -13.74
N ARG A 50 -0.64 -13.35 -14.22
CA ARG A 50 -0.25 -13.50 -15.63
C ARG A 50 0.39 -14.85 -15.94
N ILE A 51 1.27 -15.33 -15.06
CA ILE A 51 2.06 -16.55 -15.26
C ILE A 51 1.87 -17.52 -14.09
N VAL A 52 1.99 -17.03 -12.85
CA VAL A 52 2.00 -17.91 -11.67
C VAL A 52 0.81 -17.64 -10.78
N SER A 53 -0.03 -18.65 -10.64
CA SER A 53 -1.16 -18.69 -9.73
C SER A 53 -0.75 -19.27 -8.38
N ILE A 54 -1.05 -18.54 -7.31
CA ILE A 54 -0.65 -18.79 -5.93
C ILE A 54 -1.88 -18.73 -5.05
N GLY A 55 -2.00 -19.71 -4.17
CA GLY A 55 -3.08 -19.78 -3.21
C GLY A 55 -4.42 -20.20 -3.83
N PRO A 56 -5.45 -20.34 -2.99
CA PRO A 56 -6.69 -21.03 -3.32
C PRO A 56 -7.56 -20.33 -4.37
N TYR A 57 -7.34 -19.04 -4.59
CA TYR A 57 -8.11 -18.20 -5.50
C TYR A 57 -7.82 -18.46 -6.99
N HIS A 58 -6.67 -19.03 -7.35
CA HIS A 58 -6.25 -19.18 -8.75
C HIS A 58 -5.81 -20.60 -9.14
N HIS A 59 -5.83 -21.58 -8.23
CA HIS A 59 -5.27 -22.91 -8.53
C HIS A 59 -6.23 -23.85 -9.28
N GLY A 60 -5.75 -24.47 -10.37
CA GLY A 60 -6.32 -25.67 -10.98
C GLY A 60 -5.49 -26.90 -10.57
N ASP A 61 -6.15 -28.01 -10.24
CA ASP A 61 -5.56 -29.17 -9.56
C ASP A 61 -4.30 -29.72 -10.27
N THR A 62 -3.11 -29.69 -9.62
CA THR A 62 -2.06 -30.73 -9.74
C THR A 62 -0.77 -30.53 -8.90
N SER A 63 -0.20 -31.69 -8.53
CA SER A 63 1.23 -32.00 -8.22
C SER A 63 1.73 -31.95 -6.75
N LYS A 64 2.64 -32.89 -6.42
CA LYS A 64 2.97 -33.42 -5.07
C LYS A 64 4.35 -32.94 -4.57
N ALA A 65 4.51 -32.51 -3.31
CA ALA A 65 5.58 -32.90 -2.36
C ALA A 65 5.65 -32.06 -1.05
N CYS A 66 6.16 -32.70 0.02
CA CYS A 66 6.59 -32.23 1.36
C CYS A 66 5.52 -31.80 2.42
N TRP A 67 4.84 -32.77 3.04
CA TRP A 67 3.68 -32.56 3.94
C TRP A 67 3.91 -32.62 5.46
N THR A 68 5.16 -32.74 5.91
CA THR A 68 5.41 -33.39 7.22
C THR A 68 5.44 -32.47 8.44
N LYS A 69 5.33 -31.14 8.32
CA LYS A 69 5.53 -30.23 9.49
C LYS A 69 4.44 -29.20 9.80
N LEU A 70 3.34 -29.13 9.05
CA LEU A 70 2.21 -28.29 9.46
C LEU A 70 1.40 -29.04 10.53
N ASN A 71 1.28 -28.50 11.76
CA ASN A 71 0.41 -29.09 12.79
C ASN A 71 -1.04 -29.09 12.28
N ARG A 72 -1.48 -30.26 11.80
CA ARG A 72 -2.38 -30.38 10.64
C ARG A 72 -3.76 -29.76 10.85
N THR A 73 -4.28 -29.77 12.07
CA THR A 73 -5.66 -29.30 12.33
C THR A 73 -5.70 -27.80 12.67
N THR A 74 -4.80 -27.32 13.52
CA THR A 74 -4.83 -25.92 13.99
C THR A 74 -4.32 -24.94 12.93
N LYS A 75 -3.23 -25.27 12.23
CA LYS A 75 -2.64 -24.35 11.22
C LYS A 75 -3.46 -24.30 9.94
N VAL A 76 -4.11 -25.39 9.53
CA VAL A 76 -5.05 -25.36 8.41
C VAL A 76 -6.20 -24.40 8.69
N GLU A 77 -6.74 -24.44 9.90
CA GLU A 77 -7.80 -23.52 10.30
C GLU A 77 -7.32 -22.07 10.33
N MET A 78 -6.06 -21.82 10.73
CA MET A 78 -5.45 -20.49 10.63
C MET A 78 -5.31 -20.02 9.19
N ILE A 79 -4.83 -20.89 8.28
CA ILE A 79 -4.70 -20.58 6.85
C ILE A 79 -6.06 -20.20 6.28
N ARG A 80 -7.10 -20.99 6.54
CA ARG A 80 -8.46 -20.71 6.04
C ARG A 80 -8.96 -19.35 6.48
N LYS A 81 -8.72 -18.97 7.74
CA LYS A 81 -9.12 -17.67 8.30
C LYS A 81 -8.38 -16.48 7.70
N CYS A 82 -7.27 -16.70 6.99
CA CYS A 82 -6.60 -15.63 6.25
C CYS A 82 -7.34 -15.23 4.97
N TYR A 83 -8.19 -16.09 4.40
CA TYR A 83 -8.90 -15.80 3.14
C TYR A 83 -10.30 -15.24 3.40
N SER A 84 -10.68 -14.20 2.66
CA SER A 84 -11.96 -13.49 2.81
C SER A 84 -13.17 -14.27 2.31
N GLU A 85 -12.98 -14.97 1.19
CA GLU A 85 -13.99 -15.83 0.62
C GLU A 85 -13.78 -17.25 1.10
N SER A 86 -14.87 -18.00 1.16
CA SER A 86 -14.78 -19.38 1.59
C SER A 86 -13.90 -20.17 0.62
N THR A 87 -12.96 -20.93 1.19
CA THR A 87 -12.15 -21.90 0.45
C THR A 87 -12.94 -23.19 0.24
N ASP A 88 -14.24 -23.11 -0.11
CA ASP A 88 -15.20 -24.22 -0.04
C ASP A 88 -14.83 -25.47 -0.82
N ARG A 89 -14.08 -25.30 -1.91
CA ARG A 89 -13.49 -26.44 -2.64
C ARG A 89 -12.55 -27.28 -1.77
N PHE A 90 -11.92 -26.65 -0.77
CA PHE A 90 -11.06 -27.23 0.26
C PHE A 90 -11.76 -27.33 1.64
N SER A 91 -13.04 -26.96 1.74
CA SER A 91 -13.84 -27.05 2.96
C SER A 91 -14.62 -28.36 3.03
N GLY A 92 -14.58 -28.98 4.21
CA GLY A 92 -15.26 -30.23 4.52
C GLY A 92 -14.55 -30.97 5.66
N PRO A 93 -15.22 -31.93 6.33
CA PRO A 93 -14.58 -32.82 7.31
C PRO A 93 -13.60 -33.80 6.65
N ASP A 94 -13.59 -33.84 5.32
CA ASP A 94 -12.75 -34.71 4.52
C ASP A 94 -11.26 -34.34 4.64
N LEU A 95 -10.48 -35.31 5.09
CA LEU A 95 -9.02 -35.23 5.19
C LEU A 95 -8.37 -34.93 3.83
N VAL A 96 -8.98 -35.37 2.72
CA VAL A 96 -8.45 -35.15 1.36
C VAL A 96 -8.43 -33.66 1.03
N LYS A 97 -9.55 -32.96 1.22
CA LYS A 97 -9.66 -31.51 0.97
C LYS A 97 -8.72 -30.67 1.84
N MET A 98 -8.55 -31.07 3.10
CA MET A 98 -7.57 -30.45 3.99
C MET A 98 -6.15 -30.63 3.45
N MET A 99 -5.84 -31.84 2.98
CA MET A 99 -4.53 -32.18 2.45
C MET A 99 -4.24 -31.46 1.13
N ASP A 100 -5.26 -31.20 0.30
CA ASP A 100 -5.13 -30.40 -0.92
C ASP A 100 -4.81 -28.92 -0.65
N LEU A 101 -5.42 -28.32 0.39
CA LEU A 101 -5.08 -26.96 0.80
C LEU A 101 -3.65 -26.86 1.33
N VAL A 102 -3.26 -27.76 2.24
CA VAL A 102 -1.86 -27.84 2.69
C VAL A 102 -0.97 -28.06 1.48
N LYS A 103 -1.46 -28.82 0.49
CA LYS A 103 -0.72 -29.12 -0.72
C LYS A 103 -0.32 -27.95 -1.56
N MET A 104 -1.30 -27.15 -1.87
CA MET A 104 -1.10 -25.88 -2.50
C MET A 104 -0.17 -24.97 -1.69
N MET A 105 -0.40 -24.82 -0.38
CA MET A 105 0.38 -23.92 0.46
C MET A 105 1.87 -24.25 0.51
N VAL A 106 2.24 -25.53 0.57
CA VAL A 106 3.65 -25.93 0.54
C VAL A 106 4.26 -25.69 -0.83
N LEU A 107 3.59 -26.10 -1.91
CA LEU A 107 4.14 -25.94 -3.27
C LEU A 107 4.38 -24.46 -3.58
N ASP A 108 3.36 -23.65 -3.36
CA ASP A 108 3.41 -22.21 -3.63
C ASP A 108 4.42 -21.53 -2.69
N GLY A 109 4.43 -21.91 -1.41
CA GLY A 109 5.39 -21.38 -0.44
C GLY A 109 6.83 -21.76 -0.76
N CYS A 110 7.08 -23.00 -1.20
CA CYS A 110 8.40 -23.44 -1.64
C CYS A 110 8.83 -22.71 -2.93
N PHE A 111 7.93 -22.54 -3.90
CA PHE A 111 8.18 -21.74 -5.09
C PHE A 111 8.59 -20.31 -4.74
N ILE A 112 7.82 -19.65 -3.86
CA ILE A 112 8.12 -18.29 -3.38
C ILE A 112 9.50 -18.25 -2.73
N ILE A 113 9.79 -19.14 -1.77
CA ILE A 113 11.08 -19.15 -1.06
C ILE A 113 12.23 -19.38 -2.04
N GLN A 114 12.09 -20.30 -2.99
CA GLN A 114 13.10 -20.55 -4.01
C GLN A 114 13.31 -19.32 -4.89
N PHE A 115 12.24 -18.67 -5.34
CA PHE A 115 12.30 -17.44 -6.13
C PHE A 115 13.01 -16.31 -5.37
N LEU A 116 12.66 -16.07 -4.10
CA LEU A 116 13.29 -15.07 -3.25
C LEU A 116 14.80 -15.31 -3.08
N ARG A 117 15.22 -16.58 -2.93
CA ARG A 117 16.65 -16.96 -2.87
C ARG A 117 17.38 -16.69 -4.18
N GLN A 118 16.73 -16.87 -5.33
CA GLN A 118 17.30 -16.54 -6.64
C GLN A 118 17.46 -15.02 -6.81
N MET A 119 16.46 -14.23 -6.41
CA MET A 119 16.52 -12.76 -6.46
C MET A 119 17.61 -12.19 -5.56
N ALA A 120 17.80 -12.78 -4.37
CA ALA A 120 18.89 -12.44 -3.47
C ALA A 120 20.26 -13.00 -3.91
N ARG A 121 20.34 -13.67 -5.07
CA ARG A 121 21.57 -14.30 -5.63
C ARG A 121 22.22 -15.31 -4.68
N VAL A 122 21.44 -15.90 -3.78
CA VAL A 122 21.89 -16.96 -2.86
C VAL A 122 22.02 -18.30 -3.59
N ILE A 123 21.20 -18.50 -4.62
CA ILE A 123 21.26 -19.64 -5.53
C ILE A 123 21.23 -19.16 -6.97
N GLN A 124 21.61 -20.04 -7.91
CA GLN A 124 21.62 -19.72 -9.33
C GLN A 124 20.20 -19.45 -9.84
N LEU A 125 20.09 -18.45 -10.73
CA LEU A 125 18.85 -18.14 -11.42
C LEU A 125 18.49 -19.23 -12.43
N ASP A 126 17.28 -19.77 -12.33
CA ASP A 126 16.72 -20.76 -13.24
C ASP A 126 16.69 -20.23 -14.67
N SER A 127 16.86 -21.13 -15.65
CA SER A 127 16.89 -20.75 -17.07
C SER A 127 15.62 -20.05 -17.54
N SER A 128 14.46 -20.46 -17.02
CA SER A 128 13.15 -19.85 -17.29
C SER A 128 13.08 -18.40 -16.81
N LEU A 129 13.76 -18.06 -15.71
CA LEU A 129 13.78 -16.71 -15.14
C LEU A 129 14.81 -15.78 -15.81
N LYS A 130 15.61 -16.27 -16.76
CA LYS A 130 16.48 -15.41 -17.59
C LYS A 130 15.69 -14.59 -18.60
N ASN A 131 14.46 -14.99 -18.93
CA ASN A 131 13.56 -14.21 -19.75
C ASN A 131 13.01 -13.04 -18.92
N SER A 132 13.36 -11.81 -19.30
CA SER A 132 12.98 -10.59 -18.57
C SER A 132 11.47 -10.40 -18.44
N TYR A 133 10.70 -10.77 -19.47
CA TYR A 133 9.23 -10.70 -19.44
C TYR A 133 8.64 -11.70 -18.45
N VAL A 134 9.15 -12.94 -18.42
CA VAL A 134 8.72 -13.97 -17.47
C VAL A 134 9.07 -13.56 -16.04
N LEU A 135 10.31 -13.09 -15.82
CA LEU A 135 10.77 -12.62 -14.53
C LEU A 135 9.90 -11.47 -14.03
N ALA A 136 9.74 -10.41 -14.83
CA ALA A 136 8.89 -9.27 -14.48
C ALA A 136 7.48 -9.76 -14.13
N SER A 137 6.85 -10.56 -14.99
CA SER A 137 5.49 -11.05 -14.76
C SER A 137 5.34 -11.87 -13.47
N ILE A 138 6.32 -12.70 -13.11
CA ILE A 138 6.32 -13.44 -11.82
C ILE A 138 6.43 -12.46 -10.66
N MET A 139 7.36 -11.51 -10.72
CA MET A 139 7.49 -10.47 -9.71
C MET A 139 6.17 -9.72 -9.52
N ARG A 140 5.44 -9.48 -10.64
CA ARG A 140 4.10 -8.90 -10.62
C ARG A 140 3.09 -9.78 -9.91
N ASP A 141 3.04 -11.04 -10.26
CA ASP A 141 2.08 -11.96 -9.65
C ASP A 141 2.31 -12.13 -8.14
N LEU A 142 3.56 -12.01 -7.65
CA LEU A 142 3.88 -12.14 -6.23
C LEU A 142 3.39 -10.99 -5.33
N LEU A 143 3.06 -9.80 -5.86
CA LEU A 143 2.47 -8.70 -5.05
C LEU A 143 1.00 -8.43 -5.41
N ARG A 144 0.30 -9.34 -6.09
CA ARG A 144 -1.16 -9.21 -6.28
C ARG A 144 -1.90 -9.66 -5.04
N LEU A 145 -2.94 -8.91 -4.65
CA LEU A 145 -3.70 -9.17 -3.43
C LEU A 145 -4.34 -10.57 -3.41
N GLU A 146 -4.89 -11.02 -4.54
CA GLU A 146 -5.56 -12.32 -4.64
C GLU A 146 -4.57 -13.50 -4.67
N ASN A 147 -3.29 -13.23 -4.95
CA ASN A 147 -2.28 -14.22 -5.30
C ASN A 147 -1.24 -14.38 -4.19
N GLN A 148 -1.70 -14.58 -2.94
CA GLN A 148 -0.85 -14.55 -1.76
C GLN A 148 -0.87 -15.85 -0.96
N VAL A 149 0.29 -16.18 -0.38
CA VAL A 149 0.45 -17.13 0.72
C VAL A 149 0.62 -16.35 2.02
N PRO A 150 -0.05 -16.73 3.13
CA PRO A 150 0.17 -16.10 4.42
C PRO A 150 1.64 -16.18 4.84
N TYR A 151 2.20 -15.08 5.34
CA TYR A 151 3.63 -14.97 5.61
C TYR A 151 4.11 -16.02 6.63
N PHE A 152 3.30 -16.36 7.64
CA PHE A 152 3.65 -17.38 8.63
C PHE A 152 3.85 -18.78 8.01
N VAL A 153 3.16 -19.09 6.90
CA VAL A 153 3.37 -20.35 6.17
C VAL A 153 4.76 -20.34 5.53
N LEU A 154 5.18 -19.19 4.97
CA LEU A 154 6.52 -19.03 4.42
C LEU A 154 7.59 -19.17 5.51
N GLU A 155 7.36 -18.61 6.69
CA GLU A 155 8.26 -18.77 7.85
C GLU A 155 8.39 -20.24 8.27
N ASP A 156 7.27 -20.93 8.46
CA ASP A 156 7.24 -22.35 8.81
C ASP A 156 8.00 -23.22 7.80
N LEU A 157 7.81 -22.95 6.50
CA LEU A 157 8.49 -23.67 5.41
C LEU A 157 9.99 -23.36 5.38
N PHE A 158 10.35 -22.09 5.56
CA PHE A 158 11.74 -21.64 5.56
C PHE A 158 12.54 -22.28 6.72
N GLU A 159 11.95 -22.30 7.92
CA GLU A 159 12.53 -22.98 9.09
C GLU A 159 12.61 -24.50 8.89
N THR A 160 11.59 -25.09 8.26
CA THR A 160 11.52 -26.54 7.99
C THR A 160 12.60 -27.01 7.03
N ALA A 161 12.96 -26.20 6.04
CA ALA A 161 13.93 -26.52 5.00
C ALA A 161 15.36 -26.68 5.54
N ASN A 162 15.62 -26.38 6.83
CA ASN A 162 16.90 -26.53 7.51
C ASN A 162 18.07 -25.92 6.71
N ILE A 163 17.84 -24.74 6.16
CA ILE A 163 18.79 -24.02 5.32
C ILE A 163 20.03 -23.68 6.18
N PRO A 164 21.27 -23.87 5.66
CA PRO A 164 22.49 -23.69 6.46
C PRO A 164 22.55 -22.35 7.20
N LYS A 165 22.99 -22.39 8.47
CA LYS A 165 23.26 -21.20 9.29
C LYS A 165 24.26 -20.29 8.57
N GLY A 166 23.93 -19.01 8.43
CA GLY A 166 24.71 -18.02 7.65
C GLY A 166 24.04 -17.58 6.34
N THR A 167 22.93 -18.20 5.95
CA THR A 167 22.07 -17.71 4.87
C THR A 167 21.20 -16.52 5.34
N LEU A 168 20.80 -15.66 4.39
CA LEU A 168 19.92 -14.53 4.65
C LEU A 168 18.58 -15.00 5.26
N SER A 169 18.06 -14.26 6.24
CA SER A 169 16.72 -14.54 6.80
C SER A 169 15.63 -14.38 5.73
N LEU A 170 14.45 -15.00 5.93
CA LEU A 170 13.32 -14.83 5.01
C LEU A 170 12.96 -13.35 4.81
N ALA A 171 13.04 -12.53 5.85
CA ALA A 171 12.77 -11.10 5.75
C ALA A 171 13.85 -10.36 4.93
N ASN A 172 15.12 -10.78 5.03
CA ASN A 172 16.18 -10.24 4.18
C ASN A 172 16.01 -10.66 2.71
N LEU A 173 15.65 -11.92 2.46
CA LEU A 173 15.34 -12.40 1.11
C LEU A 173 14.19 -11.62 0.47
N THR A 174 13.13 -11.41 1.26
CA THR A 174 11.97 -10.59 0.87
C THR A 174 12.38 -9.16 0.56
N PHE A 175 13.22 -8.55 1.40
CA PHE A 175 13.73 -7.20 1.16
C PHE A 175 14.60 -7.10 -0.12
N HIS A 176 15.43 -8.10 -0.40
CA HIS A 176 16.18 -8.15 -1.66
C HIS A 176 15.25 -8.23 -2.88
N PHE A 177 14.17 -9.02 -2.80
CA PHE A 177 13.16 -9.02 -3.85
C PHE A 177 12.52 -7.63 -4.02
N PHE A 178 12.23 -6.91 -2.93
CA PHE A 178 11.65 -5.57 -3.03
C PHE A 178 12.60 -4.56 -3.69
N SER A 179 13.91 -4.71 -3.50
CA SER A 179 14.91 -3.86 -4.17
C SER A 179 14.94 -4.01 -5.70
N CYS A 180 14.21 -4.98 -6.27
CA CYS A 180 14.03 -5.12 -7.70
C CYS A 180 12.96 -4.16 -8.29
N PHE A 181 12.35 -3.29 -7.46
CA PHE A 181 11.40 -2.24 -7.88
C PHE A 181 11.96 -0.83 -7.59
N PRO A 182 13.06 -0.43 -8.24
CA PRO A 182 13.77 0.81 -7.91
C PRO A 182 12.96 2.08 -8.14
N GLU A 183 11.87 2.04 -8.92
CA GLU A 183 11.00 3.19 -9.16
C GLU A 183 10.04 3.47 -7.99
N VAL A 184 9.82 2.46 -7.14
CA VAL A 184 8.94 2.53 -5.97
C VAL A 184 9.72 2.97 -4.72
N PHE A 185 11.01 2.65 -4.66
CA PHE A 185 11.91 3.07 -3.59
C PHE A 185 12.75 4.27 -4.01
N GLY A 186 12.85 5.28 -3.14
CA GLY A 186 13.73 6.42 -3.39
C GLY A 186 15.21 6.10 -3.13
N ASN A 187 16.07 7.07 -3.43
CA ASN A 187 17.53 6.91 -3.32
C ASN A 187 18.05 6.81 -1.87
N VAL A 188 17.20 7.10 -0.88
CA VAL A 188 17.56 7.12 0.55
C VAL A 188 17.23 5.75 1.16
N TRP A 189 18.25 4.89 1.20
CA TRP A 189 18.12 3.47 1.55
C TRP A 189 18.29 3.23 3.06
N GLU A 190 17.44 3.80 3.91
CA GLU A 190 17.41 3.39 5.32
C GLU A 190 16.73 2.01 5.44
N ARG A 191 17.60 0.99 5.36
CA ARG A 191 17.30 -0.44 5.40
C ARG A 191 16.37 -0.78 6.57
N ARG A 192 15.11 -1.04 6.27
CA ARG A 192 14.26 -1.85 7.16
C ARG A 192 14.28 -3.29 6.71
N SER A 193 15.34 -3.98 7.10
CA SER A 193 15.31 -5.43 7.20
C SER A 193 14.37 -5.82 8.34
N ASN A 194 13.68 -6.96 8.21
CA ASN A 194 12.86 -7.59 9.26
C ASN A 194 11.41 -7.10 9.42
N LEU A 195 10.86 -6.32 8.48
CA LEU A 195 9.42 -6.08 8.45
C LEU A 195 8.67 -7.36 8.04
N LYS A 196 7.66 -7.74 8.84
CA LYS A 196 6.84 -8.92 8.62
C LYS A 196 5.38 -8.50 8.50
N GLY A 197 4.91 -8.33 7.27
CA GLY A 197 3.50 -8.19 6.97
C GLY A 197 2.76 -9.52 7.08
N VAL A 198 1.45 -9.48 6.87
CA VAL A 198 0.62 -10.71 6.88
C VAL A 198 0.80 -11.59 5.64
N HIS A 199 1.30 -11.02 4.54
CA HIS A 199 1.74 -11.69 3.29
C HIS A 199 2.74 -10.78 2.56
N LEU A 200 3.27 -11.19 1.39
CA LEU A 200 4.32 -10.45 0.67
C LEU A 200 3.91 -9.02 0.27
N LEU A 201 2.71 -8.82 -0.28
CA LEU A 201 2.20 -7.49 -0.61
C LEU A 201 2.12 -6.56 0.61
N ASP A 202 1.70 -7.05 1.78
CA ASP A 202 1.67 -6.22 2.99
C ASP A 202 3.08 -5.95 3.53
N SER A 203 4.01 -6.93 3.43
CA SER A 203 5.42 -6.67 3.73
C SER A 203 6.02 -5.59 2.83
N PHE A 204 5.66 -5.59 1.54
CA PHE A 204 6.06 -4.54 0.59
C PHE A 204 5.47 -3.19 1.00
N ARG A 205 4.17 -3.14 1.28
CA ARG A 205 3.47 -1.94 1.78
C ARG A 205 4.13 -1.35 3.03
N LEU A 206 4.42 -2.17 4.03
CA LEU A 206 5.06 -1.75 5.28
C LEU A 206 6.47 -1.17 5.04
N SER A 207 7.18 -1.68 4.03
CA SER A 207 8.51 -1.15 3.66
C SER A 207 8.46 0.27 3.08
N LEU A 208 7.30 0.72 2.61
CA LEU A 208 7.11 2.06 2.04
C LEU A 208 6.75 3.13 3.09
N ILE A 209 6.22 2.73 4.25
CA ILE A 209 5.65 3.65 5.24
C ILE A 209 6.76 4.32 6.08
N PRO A 210 6.86 5.67 6.08
CA PRO A 210 7.82 6.39 6.93
C PRO A 210 7.48 6.20 8.42
N TRP A 211 8.46 5.90 9.28
CA TRP A 211 8.22 5.73 10.74
C TRP A 211 8.39 7.04 11.50
N ASP A 212 9.18 7.98 10.96
CA ASP A 212 9.45 9.30 11.55
C ASP A 212 8.21 10.22 11.52
N GLN A 213 7.16 9.84 10.81
CA GLN A 213 5.92 10.63 10.68
C GLN A 213 4.78 10.17 11.58
N GLN A 214 5.00 9.20 12.49
CA GLN A 214 4.00 8.86 13.52
C GLN A 214 3.83 9.96 14.58
N ASP A 215 4.83 10.83 14.78
CA ASP A 215 4.85 11.77 15.92
C ASP A 215 5.18 13.22 15.52
N ILE A 216 4.46 13.79 14.56
CA ILE A 216 4.52 15.25 14.37
C ILE A 216 3.11 15.84 14.45
N TYR A 217 2.89 16.50 15.59
CA TYR A 217 1.81 17.41 15.97
C TYR A 217 0.62 16.83 16.76
N PRO A 218 0.37 17.30 18.00
CA PRO A 218 -0.83 16.98 18.76
C PRO A 218 -2.05 17.58 18.07
N LEU A 219 -2.98 16.73 17.64
CA LEU A 219 -4.16 17.13 16.87
C LEU A 219 -5.30 17.60 17.77
N ASN A 220 -5.82 18.80 17.48
CA ASN A 220 -7.06 19.31 18.05
C ASN A 220 -8.26 18.66 17.33
N LYS A 221 -9.23 18.15 18.11
CA LYS A 221 -10.28 17.19 17.72
C LYS A 221 -11.34 17.64 16.69
N ARG A 222 -11.12 18.70 15.92
CA ARG A 222 -12.16 19.26 15.02
C ARG A 222 -11.60 19.66 13.66
N SER A 223 -11.53 18.71 12.73
CA SER A 223 -11.35 18.98 11.31
C SER A 223 -12.50 18.35 10.52
N SER A 224 -13.42 19.21 10.10
CA SER A 224 -14.47 18.92 9.11
C SER A 224 -13.86 18.48 7.78
N HIS A 225 -14.59 17.71 6.97
CA HIS A 225 -14.22 17.34 5.60
C HIS A 225 -13.62 18.53 4.82
N HIS A 226 -12.32 18.47 4.52
CA HIS A 226 -11.61 19.59 3.90
C HIS A 226 -11.45 19.35 2.40
N LEU A 227 -11.92 20.29 1.57
CA LEU A 227 -11.65 20.33 0.13
C LEU A 227 -10.18 20.67 -0.10
N ILE A 228 -9.36 19.66 -0.32
CA ILE A 228 -8.03 19.84 -0.91
C ILE A 228 -8.24 20.25 -2.38
N LYS A 229 -7.51 21.27 -2.82
CA LYS A 229 -7.59 21.84 -4.18
C LYS A 229 -6.65 21.09 -5.15
N SER A 230 -6.90 21.21 -6.45
CA SER A 230 -6.00 20.66 -7.48
C SER A 230 -4.65 21.36 -7.55
N ALA A 231 -3.66 20.73 -8.19
CA ALA A 231 -2.34 21.34 -8.35
C ALA A 231 -2.41 22.71 -9.02
N SER A 232 -3.24 22.85 -10.06
CA SER A 232 -3.47 24.11 -10.76
C SER A 232 -4.12 25.16 -9.86
N GLU A 233 -5.08 24.77 -9.03
CA GLU A 233 -5.75 25.67 -8.09
C GLU A 233 -4.84 26.09 -6.93
N LEU A 234 -4.01 25.17 -6.42
CA LEU A 234 -2.98 25.46 -5.42
C LEU A 234 -1.94 26.44 -5.98
N ARG A 235 -1.53 26.26 -7.24
CA ARG A 235 -0.64 27.20 -7.94
C ARG A 235 -1.23 28.60 -8.05
N ARG A 236 -2.54 28.72 -8.34
CA ARG A 236 -3.23 30.03 -8.45
C ARG A 236 -3.23 30.80 -7.14
N VAL A 237 -3.16 30.11 -6.01
CA VAL A 237 -3.06 30.72 -4.69
C VAL A 237 -1.62 30.73 -4.16
N GLY A 238 -0.63 30.75 -5.07
CA GLY A 238 0.77 30.93 -4.70
C GLY A 238 1.43 29.72 -4.01
N ILE A 239 0.80 28.54 -4.01
CA ILE A 239 1.42 27.31 -3.50
C ILE A 239 2.17 26.61 -4.63
N GLY A 240 3.48 26.52 -4.49
CA GLY A 240 4.37 25.90 -5.47
C GLY A 240 4.54 24.39 -5.27
N PHE A 241 5.11 23.73 -6.28
CA PHE A 241 5.48 22.31 -6.24
C PHE A 241 6.95 22.15 -6.61
N LYS A 242 7.62 21.21 -5.95
CA LYS A 242 9.01 20.87 -6.25
C LYS A 242 9.25 19.37 -6.00
N GLN A 243 10.04 18.75 -6.88
CA GLN A 243 10.63 17.44 -6.61
C GLN A 243 11.48 17.48 -5.32
N ARG A 244 11.35 16.45 -4.50
CA ARG A 244 12.11 16.25 -3.27
C ARG A 244 12.80 14.88 -3.29
N GLU A 245 13.97 14.78 -2.67
CA GLU A 245 14.59 13.48 -2.38
C GLU A 245 13.98 12.90 -1.10
N ALA A 246 13.66 11.62 -1.14
CA ALA A 246 13.06 10.87 -0.04
C ALA A 246 13.39 9.39 -0.15
N SER A 247 13.08 8.62 0.89
CA SER A 247 13.25 7.16 0.92
C SER A 247 12.14 6.45 0.16
N THR A 248 10.94 7.03 0.16
CA THR A 248 9.76 6.46 -0.53
C THR A 248 8.90 7.57 -1.12
N PHE A 249 8.05 7.20 -2.08
CA PHE A 249 7.14 8.16 -2.73
C PHE A 249 6.08 8.74 -1.78
N LEU A 250 5.91 8.18 -0.58
CA LEU A 250 4.93 8.60 0.41
C LEU A 250 5.33 9.90 1.14
N GLU A 251 6.61 10.26 1.17
CA GLU A 251 7.14 11.35 2.01
C GLU A 251 6.91 12.77 1.45
N ILE A 252 5.65 13.15 1.32
CA ILE A 252 5.23 14.49 0.92
C ILE A 252 5.38 15.45 2.11
N LYS A 253 6.05 16.58 1.92
CA LYS A 253 6.19 17.64 2.94
C LYS A 253 5.71 18.97 2.42
N PHE A 254 5.12 19.78 3.31
CA PHE A 254 4.76 21.16 3.00
C PHE A 254 5.65 22.12 3.77
N ASP A 255 6.42 22.92 3.04
CA ASP A 255 7.19 24.04 3.58
C ASP A 255 6.25 25.24 3.73
N ARG A 256 5.84 25.55 4.97
CA ARG A 256 4.93 26.66 5.27
C ARG A 256 5.55 28.02 4.91
N GLU A 257 6.86 28.19 5.10
CA GLU A 257 7.55 29.47 4.89
C GLU A 257 7.68 29.77 3.40
N ARG A 258 8.12 28.79 2.62
CA ARG A 258 8.27 28.94 1.17
C ARG A 258 6.97 28.72 0.39
N ARG A 259 5.93 28.21 1.07
CA ARG A 259 4.66 27.78 0.45
C ARG A 259 4.87 26.77 -0.68
N ILE A 260 5.72 25.78 -0.45
CA ILE A 260 6.05 24.74 -1.44
C ILE A 260 5.65 23.37 -0.91
N ILE A 261 4.90 22.62 -1.72
CA ILE A 261 4.68 21.19 -1.51
C ILE A 261 5.85 20.43 -2.18
N GLY A 262 6.71 19.85 -1.35
CA GLY A 262 7.78 18.95 -1.76
C GLY A 262 7.25 17.53 -1.90
N ILE A 263 7.22 17.02 -3.13
CA ILE A 263 6.74 15.67 -3.44
C ILE A 263 7.93 14.85 -3.96
N PRO A 264 8.16 13.64 -3.44
CA PRO A 264 9.12 12.73 -4.03
C PRO A 264 8.83 12.47 -5.51
N LYS A 265 9.86 12.20 -6.31
CA LYS A 265 9.65 11.81 -7.70
C LYS A 265 8.83 10.52 -7.76
N VAL A 266 7.79 10.52 -8.58
CA VAL A 266 6.94 9.36 -8.85
C VAL A 266 7.10 9.01 -10.32
N THR A 267 7.65 7.84 -10.61
CA THR A 267 7.67 7.30 -11.96
C THR A 267 6.39 6.49 -12.15
N ILE A 268 5.54 6.91 -13.09
CA ILE A 268 4.37 6.12 -13.49
C ILE A 268 4.83 5.19 -14.60
N ASP A 269 5.19 3.97 -14.21
CA ASP A 269 5.56 2.88 -15.09
C ASP A 269 4.55 1.73 -14.98
N ASP A 270 4.78 0.69 -15.76
CA ASP A 270 4.01 -0.54 -15.65
C ASP A 270 3.94 -1.06 -14.22
N ASP A 271 5.00 -0.94 -13.43
CA ASP A 271 5.13 -1.57 -12.14
C ASP A 271 4.29 -0.91 -11.05
N LEU A 272 4.41 0.40 -10.89
CA LEU A 272 3.58 1.16 -9.96
C LEU A 272 2.09 1.07 -10.35
N ASN A 273 1.78 1.00 -11.64
CA ASN A 273 0.42 0.86 -12.16
C ASN A 273 -0.29 -0.41 -11.68
N TRP A 274 0.45 -1.51 -11.41
CA TRP A 274 -0.17 -2.74 -10.90
C TRP A 274 -0.05 -2.89 -9.38
N ILE A 275 1.05 -2.46 -8.76
CA ILE A 275 1.24 -2.65 -7.30
C ILE A 275 0.32 -1.72 -6.51
N LEU A 276 0.23 -0.46 -6.91
CA LEU A 276 -0.46 0.57 -6.14
C LEU A 276 -1.96 0.25 -5.94
N PRO A 277 -2.73 -0.14 -6.98
CA PRO A 277 -4.12 -0.57 -6.78
C PRO A 277 -4.29 -1.78 -5.86
N ASN A 278 -3.37 -2.75 -5.92
CA ASN A 278 -3.41 -3.93 -5.04
C ASN A 278 -3.18 -3.55 -3.57
N MET A 279 -2.27 -2.60 -3.29
CA MET A 279 -2.08 -2.07 -1.94
C MET A 279 -3.29 -1.27 -1.44
N VAL A 280 -3.90 -0.44 -2.30
CA VAL A 280 -5.13 0.31 -1.96
C VAL A 280 -6.27 -0.67 -1.66
N ALA A 281 -6.48 -1.68 -2.50
CA ALA A 281 -7.48 -2.70 -2.29
C ALA A 281 -7.28 -3.44 -0.96
N PHE A 282 -6.03 -3.79 -0.64
CA PHE A 282 -5.70 -4.44 0.63
C PHE A 282 -6.08 -3.56 1.84
N GLU A 283 -5.68 -2.29 1.86
CA GLU A 283 -6.00 -1.38 2.96
C GLU A 283 -7.51 -1.18 3.13
N GLN A 284 -8.24 -1.04 2.02
CA GLN A 284 -9.70 -0.91 2.04
C GLN A 284 -10.41 -2.15 2.56
N CYS A 285 -9.99 -3.35 2.13
CA CYS A 285 -10.61 -4.59 2.57
C CYS A 285 -10.29 -4.92 4.04
N ARG A 286 -9.10 -4.54 4.52
CA ARG A 286 -8.66 -4.79 5.91
C ARG A 286 -9.38 -3.91 6.93
N GLY A 287 -9.85 -2.73 6.52
CA GLY A 287 -10.65 -1.82 7.34
C GLY A 287 -9.95 -1.30 8.61
N GLN A 288 -8.60 -1.21 8.61
CA GLN A 288 -7.81 -0.73 9.75
C GLN A 288 -7.34 0.73 9.54
N GLY A 289 -6.95 1.40 10.63
CA GLY A 289 -6.57 2.83 10.63
C GLY A 289 -5.21 3.18 10.02
N ASP A 290 -4.54 2.24 9.36
CA ASP A 290 -3.20 2.40 8.75
C ASP A 290 -3.25 2.53 7.22
N GLY A 291 -4.29 3.20 6.70
CA GLY A 291 -4.56 3.43 5.27
C GLY A 291 -3.62 4.43 4.59
N HIS A 292 -2.31 4.28 4.79
CA HIS A 292 -1.30 5.22 4.33
C HIS A 292 -1.15 5.25 2.80
N ILE A 293 -1.23 4.10 2.15
CA ILE A 293 -1.18 4.02 0.68
C ILE A 293 -2.44 4.63 0.08
N THR A 294 -3.60 4.32 0.63
CA THR A 294 -4.89 4.88 0.20
C THR A 294 -4.89 6.39 0.41
N ALA A 295 -4.34 6.88 1.53
CA ALA A 295 -4.21 8.31 1.79
C ALA A 295 -3.31 9.03 0.78
N TYR A 296 -2.26 8.36 0.31
CA TYR A 296 -1.42 8.86 -0.76
C TYR A 296 -2.15 8.83 -2.11
N ALA A 297 -2.73 7.69 -2.49
CA ALA A 297 -3.43 7.51 -3.76
C ALA A 297 -4.60 8.48 -3.91
N ALA A 298 -5.39 8.65 -2.84
CA ALA A 298 -6.47 9.63 -2.80
C ALA A 298 -5.95 11.05 -3.02
N PHE A 299 -4.81 11.42 -2.43
CA PHE A 299 -4.23 12.77 -2.60
C PHE A 299 -3.66 13.07 -3.95
N MET A 300 -2.93 12.12 -4.50
CA MET A 300 -2.43 12.24 -5.85
C MET A 300 -3.63 12.30 -6.80
N GLY A 301 -4.66 11.48 -6.58
CA GLY A 301 -5.86 11.39 -7.40
C GLY A 301 -7.14 11.93 -6.75
N TYR A 302 -8.23 11.18 -6.95
CA TYR A 302 -9.60 11.39 -6.41
C TYR A 302 -10.00 12.87 -6.18
N ARG A 303 -9.89 13.69 -7.24
CA ARG A 303 -10.25 15.12 -7.26
C ARG A 303 -9.41 16.06 -6.36
N TYR A 304 -8.27 15.61 -5.90
CA TYR A 304 -7.28 16.45 -5.23
C TYR A 304 -6.19 16.85 -6.22
N LEU A 305 -4.94 16.43 -6.03
CA LEU A 305 -3.80 17.05 -6.69
C LEU A 305 -3.85 16.92 -8.22
N ILE A 306 -4.17 15.73 -8.74
CA ILE A 306 -4.31 15.44 -10.17
C ILE A 306 -5.79 15.28 -10.50
N TYR A 307 -6.44 16.38 -10.89
CA TYR A 307 -7.82 16.35 -11.36
C TYR A 307 -7.92 16.38 -12.89
N THR A 308 -7.02 17.14 -13.53
CA THR A 308 -7.02 17.41 -14.97
C THR A 308 -5.67 17.08 -15.61
N VAL A 309 -5.65 17.00 -16.95
CA VAL A 309 -4.42 16.85 -17.73
C VAL A 309 -3.43 18.00 -17.47
N ASN A 310 -3.94 19.20 -17.17
CA ASN A 310 -3.10 20.36 -16.83
C ASN A 310 -2.41 20.19 -15.48
N ASP A 311 -3.03 19.50 -14.52
CA ASP A 311 -2.41 19.20 -13.23
C ASP A 311 -1.26 18.21 -13.42
N VAL A 312 -1.43 17.20 -14.28
CA VAL A 312 -0.35 16.27 -14.65
C VAL A 312 0.80 17.03 -15.32
N GLN A 313 0.49 17.89 -16.30
CA GLN A 313 1.52 18.70 -16.97
C GLN A 313 2.29 19.58 -15.98
N LEU A 314 1.58 20.24 -15.06
CA LEU A 314 2.21 21.06 -14.02
C LEU A 314 3.18 20.24 -13.16
N LEU A 315 2.78 19.06 -12.70
CA LEU A 315 3.64 18.21 -11.86
C LEU A 315 4.80 17.62 -12.66
N HIS A 316 4.59 17.30 -13.93
CA HIS A 316 5.63 16.89 -14.86
C HIS A 316 6.68 17.99 -15.04
N ASP A 317 6.27 19.23 -15.30
CA ASP A 317 7.17 20.39 -15.44
C ASP A 317 7.98 20.66 -14.16
N ARG A 318 7.44 20.29 -13.01
CA ARG A 318 8.10 20.38 -11.70
C ARG A 318 8.92 19.14 -11.33
N LYS A 319 9.08 18.21 -12.28
CA LYS A 319 9.82 16.94 -12.14
C LYS A 319 9.29 16.02 -11.03
N VAL A 320 8.05 16.24 -10.60
CA VAL A 320 7.39 15.40 -9.60
C VAL A 320 6.90 14.10 -10.24
N ILE A 321 6.26 14.20 -11.41
CA ILE A 321 5.80 13.03 -12.17
C ILE A 321 6.73 12.82 -13.34
N LEU A 322 7.30 11.61 -13.43
CA LEU A 322 7.96 11.14 -14.64
C LEU A 322 7.06 10.12 -15.32
N ASN A 323 6.78 10.35 -16.59
CA ASN A 323 5.90 9.52 -17.38
C ASN A 323 6.71 8.54 -18.23
N HIS A 324 6.49 7.23 -18.06
CA HIS A 324 7.16 6.20 -18.85
C HIS A 324 6.16 5.54 -19.81
N GLY A 325 5.86 6.22 -20.92
CA GLY A 325 5.08 5.65 -22.02
C GLY A 325 3.56 5.83 -21.93
N MET A 326 3.04 6.51 -20.91
CA MET A 326 1.62 6.90 -20.84
C MET A 326 1.41 8.30 -21.43
N SER A 327 0.18 8.71 -21.72
CA SER A 327 -0.12 10.13 -21.95
C SER A 327 -0.50 10.83 -20.65
N ASN A 328 -0.42 12.16 -20.59
CA ASN A 328 -0.92 12.91 -19.42
C ASN A 328 -2.41 12.64 -19.15
N LYS A 329 -3.18 12.33 -20.21
CA LYS A 329 -4.58 11.94 -20.08
C LYS A 329 -4.72 10.60 -19.38
N ASP A 330 -3.89 9.62 -19.73
CA ASP A 330 -3.93 8.29 -19.12
C ASP A 330 -3.49 8.35 -17.65
N ILE A 331 -2.48 9.15 -17.31
CA ILE A 331 -2.06 9.37 -15.92
C ILE A 331 -3.20 10.00 -15.09
N ALA A 332 -3.87 11.02 -15.64
CA ALA A 332 -5.00 11.64 -14.97
C ALA A 332 -6.15 10.64 -14.75
N HIS A 333 -6.45 9.79 -15.74
CA HIS A 333 -7.45 8.73 -15.58
C HIS A 333 -7.04 7.70 -14.52
N PHE A 334 -5.80 7.20 -14.57
CA PHE A 334 -5.27 6.23 -13.62
C PHE A 334 -5.47 6.67 -12.16
N PHE A 335 -5.04 7.89 -11.81
CA PHE A 335 -5.17 8.39 -10.44
C PHE A 335 -6.61 8.73 -10.05
N ASN A 336 -7.44 9.20 -10.97
CA ASN A 336 -8.84 9.52 -10.68
C ASN A 336 -9.69 8.26 -10.49
N ASP A 337 -9.42 7.19 -11.23
CA ASP A 337 -10.21 5.96 -11.17
C ASP A 337 -9.81 5.05 -10.00
N MET A 338 -8.52 5.00 -9.65
CA MET A 338 -7.99 4.10 -8.61
C MET A 338 -8.67 4.23 -7.24
N CYS A 339 -9.06 5.44 -6.85
CA CYS A 339 -9.68 5.71 -5.56
C CYS A 339 -11.15 6.13 -5.66
N LYS A 340 -11.77 5.97 -6.83
CA LYS A 340 -13.14 6.42 -7.07
C LYS A 340 -14.16 5.84 -6.08
N ASP A 341 -13.99 4.57 -5.75
CA ASP A 341 -14.87 3.83 -4.85
C ASP A 341 -14.20 3.49 -3.51
N ALA A 342 -13.02 4.07 -3.24
CA ALA A 342 -12.30 3.89 -1.99
C ALA A 342 -12.86 4.83 -0.90
N THR A 343 -13.06 4.29 0.30
CA THR A 343 -13.41 5.08 1.48
C THR A 343 -12.14 5.68 2.08
N PHE A 344 -12.11 7.02 2.17
CA PHE A 344 -10.95 7.74 2.69
C PHE A 344 -11.31 8.51 3.96
N TYR A 345 -10.65 8.14 5.06
CA TYR A 345 -10.63 8.92 6.28
C TYR A 345 -9.24 9.52 6.45
N VAL A 346 -9.15 10.86 6.38
CA VAL A 346 -7.90 11.60 6.66
C VAL A 346 -7.37 11.27 8.07
N LYS A 347 -8.30 11.00 8.99
CA LYS A 347 -8.07 10.78 10.41
C LYS A 347 -7.31 9.47 10.67
N GLY A 348 -6.17 9.54 11.35
CA GLY A 348 -5.30 8.40 11.65
C GLY A 348 -4.24 8.08 10.59
N SER A 349 -4.24 8.78 9.44
CA SER A 349 -3.17 8.66 8.46
C SER A 349 -2.00 9.60 8.80
N TYR A 350 -0.77 9.29 8.36
CA TYR A 350 0.41 10.17 8.48
C TYR A 350 0.23 11.56 7.84
N ARG A 351 -0.86 11.73 7.08
CA ARG A 351 -1.18 12.93 6.30
C ARG A 351 -2.16 13.84 7.02
N GLU A 352 -2.75 13.42 8.14
CA GLU A 352 -3.68 14.24 8.90
C GLU A 352 -3.08 15.60 9.28
N SER A 353 -1.83 15.60 9.76
CA SER A 353 -1.08 16.81 10.09
C SER A 353 -0.77 17.67 8.86
N HIS A 354 -0.26 17.07 7.78
CA HIS A 354 0.07 17.78 6.54
C HIS A 354 -1.15 18.44 5.89
N PHE A 355 -2.31 17.77 5.93
CA PHE A 355 -3.56 18.34 5.44
C PHE A 355 -4.09 19.46 6.32
N ALA A 356 -4.03 19.29 7.65
CA ALA A 356 -4.42 20.36 8.56
C ALA A 356 -3.61 21.63 8.30
N ILE A 357 -2.29 21.49 8.15
CA ILE A 357 -1.36 22.57 7.80
C ILE A 357 -1.74 23.27 6.50
N LEU A 358 -1.92 22.50 5.41
CA LEU A 358 -2.26 23.06 4.10
C LEU A 358 -3.58 23.83 4.16
N ASN A 359 -4.58 23.27 4.84
CA ASN A 359 -5.88 23.91 4.99
C ASN A 359 -5.84 25.18 5.83
N GLU A 360 -5.02 25.24 6.88
CA GLU A 360 -4.78 26.50 7.61
C GLU A 360 -4.22 27.58 6.69
N SER A 361 -3.21 27.23 5.87
CA SER A 361 -2.61 28.20 4.94
C SER A 361 -3.64 28.78 3.96
N LEU A 362 -4.57 27.95 3.49
CA LEU A 362 -5.67 28.36 2.60
C LEU A 362 -6.74 29.22 3.31
N LYS A 363 -6.96 29.03 4.62
CA LYS A 363 -7.90 29.86 5.39
C LYS A 363 -7.39 31.29 5.53
N TYR A 364 -6.10 31.48 5.82
CA TYR A 364 -5.50 32.81 5.94
C TYR A 364 -5.59 33.60 4.64
N GLU A 365 -5.47 32.94 3.48
CA GLU A 365 -5.68 33.62 2.20
C GLU A 365 -7.11 34.05 1.95
N ARG A 366 -8.11 33.24 2.30
CA ARG A 366 -9.51 33.66 2.16
C ARG A 366 -9.79 34.92 2.98
N ILE A 367 -9.23 34.99 4.19
CA ILE A 367 -9.37 36.16 5.07
C ILE A 367 -8.61 37.37 4.49
N SER A 368 -7.35 37.17 4.08
CA SER A 368 -6.51 38.24 3.48
C SER A 368 -7.12 38.80 2.20
N PHE A 369 -7.61 37.94 1.31
CA PHE A 369 -8.29 38.34 0.07
C PHE A 369 -9.59 39.11 0.36
N GLY A 370 -10.36 38.67 1.35
CA GLY A 370 -11.55 39.41 1.81
C GLY A 370 -11.20 40.81 2.30
N LEU A 371 -10.15 40.94 3.12
CA LEU A 371 -9.67 42.25 3.59
C LEU A 371 -9.16 43.14 2.45
N ALA A 372 -8.47 42.58 1.46
CA ALA A 372 -8.00 43.32 0.29
C ALA A 372 -9.16 43.87 -0.56
N ILE A 373 -10.22 43.09 -0.76
CA ILE A 373 -11.45 43.57 -1.43
C ILE A 373 -12.08 44.73 -0.65
N VAL A 374 -12.22 44.59 0.67
CA VAL A 374 -12.80 45.64 1.52
C VAL A 374 -11.95 46.92 1.45
N ALA A 375 -10.62 46.81 1.50
CA ALA A 375 -9.72 47.94 1.38
C ALA A 375 -9.82 48.62 0.00
N THR A 376 -9.94 47.84 -1.07
CA THR A 376 -10.09 48.36 -2.45
C THR A 376 -11.42 49.10 -2.61
N LEU A 377 -12.52 48.55 -2.09
CA LEU A 377 -13.83 49.19 -2.10
C LEU A 377 -13.83 50.48 -1.28
N ALA A 378 -13.21 50.46 -0.08
CA ALA A 378 -13.08 51.67 0.75
C ALA A 378 -12.28 52.76 0.02
N GLY A 379 -11.17 52.40 -0.64
CA GLY A 379 -10.38 53.31 -1.46
C GLY A 379 -11.18 53.90 -2.63
N MET A 380 -11.97 53.08 -3.34
CA MET A 380 -12.85 53.60 -4.41
C MET A 380 -13.90 54.57 -3.87
N ILE A 381 -14.51 54.28 -2.71
CA ILE A 381 -15.49 55.18 -2.07
C ILE A 381 -14.82 56.52 -1.69
N GLN A 382 -13.62 56.49 -1.13
CA GLN A 382 -12.88 57.71 -0.78
C GLN A 382 -12.51 58.53 -2.02
N ILE A 383 -12.12 57.90 -3.13
CA ILE A 383 -11.87 58.59 -4.40
C ILE A 383 -13.14 59.27 -4.91
N VAL A 384 -14.27 58.57 -4.91
CA VAL A 384 -15.56 59.13 -5.33
C VAL A 384 -15.96 60.32 -4.44
N TYR A 385 -15.81 60.20 -3.12
CA TYR A 385 -16.08 61.28 -2.19
C TYR A 385 -15.20 62.50 -2.44
N ALA A 386 -13.90 62.30 -2.66
CA ALA A 386 -12.96 63.38 -2.98
C ALA A 386 -13.32 64.08 -4.31
N LEU A 387 -13.70 63.32 -5.34
CA LEU A 387 -14.16 63.88 -6.62
C LEU A 387 -15.45 64.69 -6.45
N LEU A 388 -16.41 64.22 -5.65
CA LEU A 388 -17.65 64.95 -5.39
C LEU A 388 -17.39 66.28 -4.67
N GLN A 389 -16.46 66.32 -3.70
CA GLN A 389 -16.06 67.58 -3.05
C GLN A 389 -15.35 68.56 -4.01
N LEU A 390 -14.67 68.04 -5.03
CA LEU A 390 -13.99 68.85 -6.05
C LEU A 390 -14.98 69.51 -7.03
N TYR A 391 -16.08 68.82 -7.37
CA TYR A 391 -17.11 69.33 -8.28
C TYR A 391 -18.23 70.11 -7.60
N HIS A 392 -18.44 69.89 -6.30
CA HIS A 392 -19.35 70.67 -5.45
C HIS A 392 -18.60 71.27 -4.27
N PRO A 393 -17.69 72.25 -4.50
CA PRO A 393 -17.09 72.99 -3.41
C PRO A 393 -18.20 73.78 -2.71
N SER A 394 -18.40 73.46 -1.44
CA SER A 394 -19.32 74.14 -0.53
C SER A 394 -18.97 75.62 -0.35
#